data_AF-A0A382UGI3-F1
#
_entry.id   AF-A0A382UGI3-F1
#
_cell.length_a   1.000
_cell.length_b   1.000
_cell.length_c   1.000
_cell.angle_alpha   90.00
_cell.angle_beta   90.00
_cell.angle_gamma   90.00
#
_symmetry.space_group_name_H-M   'P 1'
#
loop_
_entity.id
_entity.type
_entity.pdbx_description
1 polymer ?
#
loop_
_entity_poly.entity_id
_entity_poly.type
_entity_poly.pdbx_seq_one_letter_code
_entity_poly.pdbx_strand_id
1 'polypeptide(L)'
;MKEIMSEESESIQSNDDNAEEAENKTVYQQRLDRRQEQTVRPIIAYALLGSMALILILVVFLLPRMVNEDEASTTNQNLDEARVEQMQLDEAVLAQKPIAQALLSELLAKIDELELSGVQIWAQSEWKKINTIQDEGDTAYLNRSYDMAAASYRTAMQLLIDLEVAVPSILQQSLSQGQAAILQENKPLAISNFETALAIDGFNQLAKAGLDRALKLDKVIALSNQGKRLAEEREWIESIEAFQAALAIDSNWKPALE
;
A
#
# COMPACT_ATOMS: atom_id res chain seq x y z
N MET A 1 -18.94 -77.92 -11.67
CA MET A 1 -19.17 -77.98 -10.21
C MET A 1 -18.95 -76.56 -9.70
N LYS A 2 -19.91 -75.66 -9.89
CA LYS A 2 -21.05 -75.36 -9.02
C LYS A 2 -20.59 -75.04 -7.59
N GLU A 3 -20.35 -73.77 -7.31
CA GLU A 3 -21.00 -73.07 -6.22
C GLU A 3 -21.00 -71.55 -6.48
N ILE A 4 -22.10 -70.93 -6.09
CA ILE A 4 -22.52 -69.54 -6.27
C ILE A 4 -22.75 -68.99 -4.85
N MET A 5 -22.79 -67.67 -4.71
CA MET A 5 -23.30 -66.84 -3.59
C MET A 5 -22.20 -66.40 -2.62
N SER A 6 -22.09 -65.15 -2.16
CA SER A 6 -22.87 -63.91 -2.24
C SER A 6 -21.89 -62.78 -1.84
N GLU A 7 -21.75 -61.70 -2.62
CA GLU A 7 -22.37 -60.39 -2.35
C GLU A 7 -21.95 -59.79 -0.99
N GLU A 8 -21.01 -58.84 -1.00
CA GLU A 8 -21.20 -57.54 -0.34
C GLU A 8 -20.15 -56.53 -0.83
N SER A 9 -20.66 -55.42 -1.36
CA SER A 9 -19.92 -54.24 -1.75
C SER A 9 -19.60 -53.41 -0.51
N GLU A 10 -18.33 -53.11 -0.25
CA GLU A 10 -17.98 -51.95 0.57
C GLU A 10 -16.68 -51.33 0.08
N SER A 11 -16.86 -50.19 -0.57
CA SER A 11 -15.85 -49.19 -0.85
C SER A 11 -15.29 -48.66 0.47
N ILE A 12 -13.99 -48.81 0.70
CA ILE A 12 -13.29 -48.01 1.71
C ILE A 12 -12.15 -47.27 1.02
N GLN A 13 -12.48 -45.99 0.79
CA GLN A 13 -11.65 -44.87 0.40
C GLN A 13 -10.32 -44.88 1.18
N SER A 14 -9.23 -44.70 0.44
CA SER A 14 -7.91 -44.37 0.97
C SER A 14 -7.97 -43.10 1.83
N ASN A 15 -7.68 -43.23 3.12
CA ASN A 15 -7.32 -42.11 3.98
C ASN A 15 -5.92 -41.62 3.56
N ASP A 16 -5.86 -40.68 2.62
CA ASP A 16 -4.64 -39.92 2.30
C ASP A 16 -4.95 -38.43 2.08
N ASP A 17 -6.01 -37.91 2.72
CA ASP A 17 -6.44 -36.51 2.57
C ASP A 17 -5.95 -35.58 3.71
N ASN A 18 -5.13 -36.08 4.65
CA ASN A 18 -4.70 -35.27 5.80
C ASN A 18 -3.30 -34.64 5.68
N ALA A 19 -2.62 -34.81 4.55
CA ALA A 19 -1.28 -34.24 4.33
C ALA A 19 -1.25 -33.01 3.41
N GLU A 20 -2.29 -32.74 2.62
CA GLU A 20 -2.31 -31.62 1.67
C GLU A 20 -3.11 -30.38 2.14
N GLU A 21 -3.86 -30.45 3.24
CA GLU A 21 -4.64 -29.30 3.76
C GLU A 21 -3.85 -28.41 4.75
N ALA A 22 -2.53 -28.60 4.87
CA ALA A 22 -1.69 -27.80 5.76
C ALA A 22 -1.04 -26.57 5.09
N GLU A 23 -0.99 -26.50 3.75
CA GLU A 23 -0.14 -25.53 3.06
C GLU A 23 -0.85 -24.31 2.46
N ASN A 24 -2.19 -24.19 2.57
CA ASN A 24 -2.89 -23.02 2.02
C ASN A 24 -3.93 -22.40 2.97
N LYS A 25 -3.49 -22.05 4.18
CA LYS A 25 -4.24 -21.12 5.03
C LYS A 25 -3.82 -19.69 4.71
N THR A 26 -4.72 -18.92 4.11
CA THR A 26 -4.49 -17.49 3.84
C THR A 26 -4.25 -16.73 5.15
N VAL A 27 -3.48 -15.64 5.10
CA VAL A 27 -3.15 -14.76 6.25
C VAL A 27 -4.39 -14.30 7.02
N TYR A 28 -5.55 -14.24 6.36
CA TYR A 28 -6.84 -13.92 6.98
C TYR A 28 -7.39 -15.07 7.85
N GLN A 29 -7.24 -16.32 7.43
CA GLN A 29 -7.66 -17.50 8.19
C GLN A 29 -6.76 -17.75 9.41
N GLN A 30 -5.45 -17.52 9.28
CA GLN A 30 -4.52 -17.62 10.43
C GLN A 30 -4.80 -16.59 11.55
N ARG A 31 -5.41 -15.44 11.22
CA ARG A 31 -5.80 -14.43 12.22
C ARG A 31 -7.11 -14.75 12.94
N LEU A 32 -7.98 -15.58 12.34
CA LEU A 32 -9.23 -16.03 12.96
C LEU A 32 -8.96 -17.17 13.95
N ASP A 33 -8.12 -18.14 13.58
CA ASP A 33 -7.76 -19.27 14.46
C ASP A 33 -7.06 -18.79 15.75
N ARG A 34 -6.22 -17.74 15.66
CA ARG A 34 -5.51 -17.18 16.83
C ARG A 34 -6.44 -16.47 17.83
N ARG A 35 -7.67 -16.13 17.44
CA ARG A 35 -8.64 -15.46 18.33
C ARG A 35 -9.57 -16.45 19.05
N GLN A 36 -9.52 -17.74 18.73
CA GLN A 36 -10.45 -18.74 19.27
C GLN A 36 -9.91 -19.53 20.47
N GLU A 37 -8.64 -19.36 20.86
CA GLU A 37 -8.05 -20.01 22.05
C GLU A 37 -8.14 -19.18 23.36
N GLN A 38 -9.01 -18.17 23.42
CA GLN A 38 -9.34 -17.51 24.69
C GLN A 38 -10.77 -17.87 25.13
N THR A 39 -11.03 -19.17 25.27
CA THR A 39 -12.20 -19.63 26.02
C THR A 39 -11.93 -19.44 27.51
N VAL A 40 -12.30 -18.29 28.07
CA VAL A 40 -12.44 -18.12 29.51
C VAL A 40 -13.44 -19.16 30.01
N ARG A 41 -13.00 -20.03 30.93
CA ARG A 41 -13.87 -21.06 31.52
C ARG A 41 -15.10 -20.38 32.13
N PRO A 42 -16.33 -20.88 31.92
CA PRO A 42 -17.55 -20.21 32.37
C PRO A 42 -17.58 -19.95 33.89
N ILE A 43 -16.84 -20.76 34.67
CA ILE A 43 -16.66 -20.58 36.12
C ILE A 43 -15.94 -19.26 36.47
N ILE A 44 -14.98 -18.82 35.64
CA ILE A 44 -14.23 -17.56 35.85
C ILE A 44 -15.11 -16.35 35.52
N ALA A 45 -16.00 -16.48 34.52
CA ALA A 45 -16.98 -15.44 34.17
C ALA A 45 -17.99 -15.22 35.31
N TYR A 46 -18.49 -16.27 35.97
CA TYR A 46 -19.39 -16.14 37.12
C TYR A 46 -18.69 -15.57 38.38
N ALA A 47 -17.40 -15.87 38.58
CA ALA A 47 -16.64 -15.32 39.70
C ALA A 47 -16.41 -13.79 39.57
N LEU A 48 -16.15 -13.29 38.35
CA LEU A 48 -16.02 -11.86 38.06
C LEU A 48 -17.35 -11.10 38.17
N LEU A 49 -18.45 -11.72 37.72
CA LEU A 49 -19.78 -11.10 37.81
C LEU A 49 -20.27 -11.04 39.26
N GLY A 50 -19.99 -12.09 40.04
CA GLY A 50 -20.28 -12.14 41.48
C GLY A 50 -19.49 -11.10 42.28
N SER A 51 -18.19 -10.92 42.01
CA SER A 51 -17.38 -9.92 42.72
C SER A 51 -17.82 -8.49 42.40
N MET A 52 -18.17 -8.20 41.14
CA MET A 52 -18.67 -6.89 40.74
C MET A 52 -20.02 -6.54 41.37
N ALA A 53 -20.95 -7.51 41.46
CA ALA A 53 -22.23 -7.31 42.15
C ALA A 53 -22.04 -7.07 43.66
N LEU A 54 -21.09 -7.76 44.29
CA LEU A 54 -20.81 -7.62 45.72
C LEU A 54 -20.19 -6.24 46.05
N ILE A 55 -19.32 -5.72 45.16
CA ILE A 55 -18.78 -4.35 45.27
C ILE A 55 -19.90 -3.32 45.12
N LEU A 56 -20.81 -3.47 44.15
CA LEU A 56 -21.94 -2.55 43.97
C LEU A 56 -22.86 -2.50 45.19
N ILE A 57 -23.19 -3.65 45.78
CA ILE A 57 -24.02 -3.73 47.00
C ILE A 57 -23.30 -3.07 48.19
N LEU A 58 -21.99 -3.29 48.32
CA LEU A 58 -21.18 -2.70 49.38
C LEU A 58 -21.12 -1.17 49.26
N VAL A 59 -20.99 -0.62 48.05
CA VAL A 59 -21.00 0.82 47.79
C VAL A 59 -22.35 1.45 48.16
N VAL A 60 -23.47 0.82 47.79
CA VAL A 60 -24.82 1.33 48.11
C VAL A 60 -25.10 1.31 49.63
N PHE A 61 -24.52 0.38 50.38
CA PHE A 61 -24.74 0.28 51.83
C PHE A 61 -23.70 1.01 52.71
N LEU A 62 -22.45 1.19 52.24
CA LEU A 62 -21.43 1.92 53.01
C LEU A 62 -21.48 3.44 52.80
N LEU A 63 -21.85 3.92 51.61
CA LEU A 63 -21.94 5.36 51.34
C LEU A 63 -22.99 6.13 52.17
N PRO A 64 -24.21 5.62 52.43
CA PRO A 64 -25.20 6.40 53.18
C PRO A 64 -24.83 6.61 54.66
N ARG A 65 -23.72 6.02 55.14
CA ARG A 65 -23.25 6.15 56.52
C ARG A 65 -22.17 7.23 56.71
N MET A 66 -21.77 7.92 55.64
CA MET A 66 -20.77 9.00 55.67
C MET A 66 -21.32 10.29 55.04
N VAL A 67 -22.57 10.61 55.35
CA VAL A 67 -23.12 11.95 55.08
C VAL A 67 -22.99 12.75 56.38
N ASN A 68 -21.89 13.48 56.47
CA ASN A 68 -21.81 14.65 57.35
C ASN A 68 -22.36 15.83 56.54
N GLU A 69 -23.35 16.50 57.12
CA GLU A 69 -23.88 17.77 56.62
C GLU A 69 -22.85 18.86 56.90
N ASP A 70 -21.99 19.14 55.92
CA ASP A 70 -21.21 20.38 55.89
C ASP A 70 -21.82 21.31 54.83
N GLU A 71 -22.59 22.27 55.34
CA GLU A 71 -22.83 23.63 54.84
C GLU A 71 -22.62 23.89 53.34
N ALA A 72 -23.74 24.14 52.65
CA ALA A 72 -23.73 24.75 51.33
C ALA A 72 -23.22 26.20 51.39
N SER A 73 -22.32 26.53 50.45
CA SER A 73 -22.33 27.74 49.60
C SER A 73 -20.99 28.47 49.56
N THR A 74 -20.16 28.12 48.58
CA THR A 74 -19.33 29.03 47.73
C THR A 74 -18.55 28.18 46.71
N THR A 75 -19.23 27.44 45.83
CA THR A 75 -18.54 26.68 44.75
C THR A 75 -19.32 26.62 43.43
N ASN A 76 -20.55 27.14 43.36
CA ASN A 76 -21.36 27.04 42.13
C ASN A 76 -20.92 28.00 41.01
N GLN A 77 -20.30 29.16 41.32
CA GLN A 77 -19.84 30.10 40.28
C GLN A 77 -18.67 29.55 39.45
N ASN A 78 -17.69 28.90 40.09
CA ASN A 78 -16.54 28.31 39.39
C ASN A 78 -16.91 27.08 38.55
N LEU A 79 -17.96 26.35 38.94
CA LEU A 79 -18.46 25.19 38.19
C LEU A 79 -19.29 25.60 36.97
N ASP A 80 -20.10 26.66 37.08
CA ASP A 80 -20.87 27.19 35.97
C ASP A 80 -19.97 27.88 34.92
N GLU A 81 -18.96 28.65 35.35
CA GLU A 81 -17.98 29.26 34.44
C GLU A 81 -17.14 28.21 33.70
N ALA A 82 -16.59 27.21 34.40
CA ALA A 82 -15.83 26.13 33.77
C ALA A 82 -16.68 25.29 32.81
N ARG A 83 -17.96 25.06 33.13
CA ARG A 83 -18.90 24.33 32.26
C ARG A 83 -19.25 25.12 31.00
N VAL A 84 -19.42 26.43 31.11
CA VAL A 84 -19.66 27.31 29.95
C VAL A 84 -18.42 27.40 29.07
N GLU A 85 -17.23 27.53 29.67
CA GLU A 85 -15.95 27.54 28.94
C GLU A 85 -15.72 26.21 28.20
N GLN A 86 -15.98 25.08 28.86
CA GLN A 86 -15.86 23.76 28.23
C GLN A 86 -16.88 23.54 27.11
N MET A 87 -18.12 24.03 27.26
CA MET A 87 -19.14 23.96 26.22
C MET A 87 -18.77 24.82 24.99
N GLN A 88 -18.20 26.01 25.22
CA GLN A 88 -17.69 26.87 24.15
C GLN A 88 -16.49 26.25 23.43
N LEU A 89 -15.58 25.61 24.16
CA LEU A 89 -14.45 24.88 23.59
C LEU A 89 -14.92 23.71 22.74
N ASP A 90 -15.88 22.92 23.22
CA ASP A 90 -16.45 21.80 22.47
C ASP A 90 -17.17 22.27 21.19
N GLU A 91 -17.90 23.39 21.25
CA GLU A 91 -18.54 23.99 20.07
C GLU A 91 -17.50 24.50 19.05
N ALA A 92 -16.44 25.17 19.52
CA ALA A 92 -15.35 25.65 18.67
C ALA A 92 -14.58 24.50 18.01
N VAL A 93 -14.37 23.39 18.73
CA VAL A 93 -13.77 22.17 18.19
C VAL A 93 -14.67 21.58 17.11
N LEU A 94 -15.98 21.44 17.37
CA LEU A 94 -16.93 20.88 16.41
C LEU A 94 -17.10 21.75 15.16
N ALA A 95 -16.94 23.07 15.26
CA ALA A 95 -16.96 23.98 14.11
C ALA A 95 -15.81 23.73 13.11
N GLN A 96 -14.71 23.11 13.54
CA GLN A 96 -13.56 22.78 12.67
C GLN A 96 -13.71 21.46 11.93
N LYS A 97 -14.62 20.58 12.38
CA LYS A 97 -14.85 19.27 11.76
C LYS A 97 -15.19 19.36 10.26
N PRO A 98 -16.08 20.25 9.79
CA PRO A 98 -16.39 20.36 8.35
C PRO A 98 -15.18 20.76 7.51
N ILE A 99 -14.27 21.58 8.07
CA ILE A 99 -13.03 21.99 7.38
C ILE A 99 -12.12 20.78 7.18
N ALA A 100 -11.90 19.99 8.24
CA ALA A 100 -11.10 18.78 8.15
C ALA A 100 -11.70 17.76 7.17
N GLN A 101 -13.03 17.60 7.15
CA GLN A 101 -13.73 16.72 6.22
C GLN A 101 -13.59 17.16 4.76
N ALA A 102 -13.72 18.46 4.49
CA ALA A 102 -13.54 19.01 3.15
C ALA A 102 -12.11 18.77 2.64
N LEU A 103 -11.12 19.06 3.48
CA LEU A 103 -9.70 18.83 3.15
C LEU A 103 -9.38 17.36 2.92
N LEU A 104 -9.90 16.46 3.74
CA LEU A 104 -9.72 15.02 3.54
C LEU A 104 -10.34 14.58 2.21
N SER A 105 -11.54 15.05 1.87
CA SER A 105 -12.18 14.70 0.60
C SER A 105 -11.36 15.18 -0.60
N GLU A 106 -10.82 16.40 -0.54
CA GLU A 106 -9.96 16.94 -1.60
C GLU A 106 -8.65 16.15 -1.70
N LEU A 107 -8.05 15.82 -0.55
CA LEU A 107 -6.82 15.03 -0.46
C LEU A 107 -6.98 13.66 -1.13
N LEU A 108 -8.06 12.95 -0.80
CA LEU A 108 -8.34 11.62 -1.38
C LEU A 108 -8.56 11.69 -2.89
N ALA A 109 -9.29 12.70 -3.38
CA ALA A 109 -9.45 12.89 -4.82
C ALA A 109 -8.10 13.15 -5.52
N LYS A 110 -7.19 13.89 -4.88
CA LYS A 110 -5.86 14.16 -5.43
C LYS A 110 -4.95 12.92 -5.40
N ILE A 111 -5.06 12.11 -4.36
CA ILE A 111 -4.41 10.80 -4.26
C ILE A 111 -4.85 9.92 -5.44
N ASP A 112 -6.15 9.78 -5.66
CA ASP A 112 -6.69 8.97 -6.77
C ASP A 112 -6.17 9.44 -8.13
N GLU A 113 -6.11 10.76 -8.35
CA GLU A 113 -5.56 11.34 -9.59
C GLU A 113 -4.09 10.98 -9.81
N LEU A 114 -3.26 11.07 -8.77
CA LEU A 114 -1.83 10.77 -8.88
C LEU A 114 -1.53 9.26 -8.92
N GLU A 115 -2.39 8.43 -8.33
CA GLU A 115 -2.31 6.98 -8.50
C GLU A 115 -2.51 6.55 -9.95
N LEU A 116 -3.43 7.20 -10.69
CA LEU A 116 -3.59 6.99 -12.13
C LEU A 116 -2.35 7.38 -12.94
N SER A 117 -1.54 8.30 -12.41
CA SER A 117 -0.25 8.71 -12.99
C SER A 117 0.92 7.88 -12.44
N GLY A 118 0.66 6.78 -11.74
CA GLY A 118 1.69 5.86 -11.28
C GLY A 118 2.62 6.43 -10.21
N VAL A 119 2.17 7.40 -9.40
CA VAL A 119 2.98 8.07 -8.36
C VAL A 119 3.68 7.11 -7.40
N GLN A 120 3.05 5.96 -7.14
CA GLN A 120 3.61 4.89 -6.31
C GLN A 120 4.87 4.24 -6.90
N ILE A 121 5.10 4.38 -8.21
CA ILE A 121 6.26 3.83 -8.93
C ILE A 121 7.41 4.85 -8.92
N TRP A 122 7.14 6.10 -9.29
CA TRP A 122 8.19 7.11 -9.53
C TRP A 122 8.49 8.05 -8.37
N ALA A 123 7.59 8.17 -7.39
CA ALA A 123 7.75 9.02 -6.20
C ALA A 123 7.61 8.24 -4.89
N GLN A 124 8.16 7.03 -4.81
CA GLN A 124 7.99 6.12 -3.66
C GLN A 124 8.30 6.77 -2.30
N SER A 125 9.34 7.59 -2.23
CA SER A 125 9.77 8.25 -1.01
C SER A 125 8.76 9.31 -0.55
N GLU A 126 8.38 10.19 -1.47
CA GLU A 126 7.41 11.26 -1.25
C GLU A 126 6.01 10.69 -0.98
N TRP A 127 5.62 9.65 -1.72
CA TRP A 127 4.37 8.94 -1.51
C TRP A 127 4.26 8.36 -0.11
N LYS A 128 5.31 7.68 0.36
CA LYS A 128 5.36 7.17 1.73
C LYS A 128 5.22 8.28 2.76
N LYS A 129 5.88 9.42 2.54
CA LYS A 129 5.78 10.59 3.42
C LYS A 129 4.36 11.14 3.46
N ILE A 130 3.71 11.27 2.30
CA ILE A 130 2.31 11.72 2.20
C ILE A 130 1.39 10.79 2.99
N ASN A 131 1.54 9.48 2.83
CA ASN A 131 0.73 8.49 3.57
C ASN A 131 0.92 8.60 5.08
N THR A 132 2.16 8.79 5.55
CA THR A 132 2.40 9.03 6.99
C THR A 132 1.70 10.29 7.49
N ILE A 133 1.75 11.39 6.73
CA ILE A 133 1.08 12.64 7.13
C ILE A 133 -0.45 12.50 7.09
N GLN A 134 -0.98 11.76 6.12
CA GLN A 134 -2.40 11.43 6.07
C GLN A 134 -2.81 10.61 7.30
N ASP A 135 -2.07 9.55 7.65
CA ASP A 135 -2.33 8.72 8.83
C ASP A 135 -2.30 9.53 10.13
N GLU A 136 -1.39 10.51 10.25
CA GLU A 136 -1.35 11.47 11.36
C GLU A 136 -2.62 12.33 11.40
N GLY A 137 -3.08 12.83 10.24
CA GLY A 137 -4.32 13.58 10.12
C GLY A 137 -5.54 12.76 10.51
N ASP A 138 -5.62 11.51 10.06
CA ASP A 138 -6.70 10.57 10.37
C ASP A 138 -6.72 10.23 11.86
N THR A 139 -5.55 10.03 12.47
CA THR A 139 -5.41 9.82 13.92
C THR A 139 -5.91 11.04 14.70
N ALA A 140 -5.51 12.26 14.30
CA ALA A 140 -5.98 13.49 14.92
C ALA A 140 -7.49 13.67 14.77
N TYR A 141 -8.04 13.33 13.60
CA TYR A 141 -9.48 13.38 13.32
C TYR A 141 -10.27 12.44 14.25
N LEU A 142 -9.81 11.19 14.42
CA LEU A 142 -10.42 10.22 15.33
C LEU A 142 -10.38 10.68 16.79
N ASN A 143 -9.33 11.39 17.19
CA ASN A 143 -9.18 11.98 18.51
C ASN A 143 -9.94 13.32 18.68
N ARG A 144 -10.71 13.75 17.66
CA ARG A 144 -11.45 15.03 17.62
C ARG A 144 -10.56 16.28 17.63
N SER A 145 -9.26 16.13 17.37
CA SER A 145 -8.32 17.23 17.15
C SER A 145 -8.41 17.70 15.69
N TYR A 146 -9.53 18.32 15.33
CA TYR A 146 -9.85 18.65 13.92
C TYR A 146 -8.95 19.76 13.34
N ASP A 147 -8.43 20.64 14.18
CA ASP A 147 -7.43 21.64 13.83
C ASP A 147 -6.11 20.99 13.36
N MET A 148 -5.63 20.01 14.13
CA MET A 148 -4.45 19.21 13.82
C MET A 148 -4.68 18.35 12.58
N ALA A 149 -5.85 17.71 12.46
CA ALA A 149 -6.22 16.94 11.28
C ALA A 149 -6.19 17.81 10.00
N ALA A 150 -6.82 18.98 10.06
CA ALA A 150 -6.82 19.94 8.95
C ALA A 150 -5.40 20.42 8.58
N ALA A 151 -4.52 20.63 9.56
CA ALA A 151 -3.13 20.99 9.32
C ALA A 151 -2.35 19.86 8.60
N SER A 152 -2.51 18.61 9.05
CA SER A 152 -1.90 17.44 8.40
C SER A 152 -2.40 17.27 6.96
N TYR A 153 -3.71 17.33 6.73
CA TYR A 153 -4.25 17.20 5.37
C TYR A 153 -3.79 18.32 4.43
N ARG A 154 -3.69 19.57 4.89
CA ARG A 154 -3.10 20.66 4.09
C ARG A 154 -1.64 20.39 3.74
N THR A 155 -0.87 19.85 4.69
CA THR A 155 0.54 19.53 4.47
C THR A 155 0.69 18.40 3.44
N ALA A 156 -0.11 17.35 3.55
CA ALA A 156 -0.16 16.27 2.57
C ALA A 156 -0.60 16.78 1.19
N MET A 157 -1.61 17.65 1.13
CA MET A 157 -2.09 18.28 -0.10
C MET A 157 -0.99 19.07 -0.81
N GLN A 158 -0.21 19.88 -0.08
CA GLN A 158 0.89 20.63 -0.69
C GLN A 158 1.92 19.70 -1.34
N LEU A 159 2.27 18.60 -0.70
CA LEU A 159 3.20 17.61 -1.26
C LEU A 159 2.62 16.93 -2.51
N LEU A 160 1.32 16.63 -2.54
CA LEU A 160 0.66 16.08 -3.72
C LEU A 160 0.65 17.08 -4.88
N ILE A 161 0.40 18.36 -4.63
CA ILE A 161 0.49 19.41 -5.66
C ILE A 161 1.90 19.51 -6.22
N ASP A 162 2.93 19.44 -5.37
CA ASP A 162 4.32 19.45 -5.82
C ASP A 162 4.63 18.24 -6.71
N LEU A 163 4.09 17.06 -6.38
CA LEU A 163 4.21 15.85 -7.20
C LEU A 163 3.50 15.99 -8.55
N GLU A 164 2.28 16.51 -8.57
CA GLU A 164 1.55 16.77 -9.82
C GLU A 164 2.35 17.68 -10.76
N VAL A 165 2.90 18.78 -10.24
CA VAL A 165 3.73 19.70 -11.03
C VAL A 165 4.98 18.99 -11.59
N ALA A 166 5.51 18.00 -10.88
CA ALA A 166 6.68 17.24 -11.32
C ALA A 166 6.37 16.23 -12.43
N VAL A 167 5.13 15.75 -12.58
CA VAL A 167 4.74 14.67 -13.51
C VAL A 167 5.33 14.83 -14.92
N PRO A 168 5.18 15.98 -15.61
CA PRO A 168 5.70 16.13 -16.98
C PRO A 168 7.23 16.02 -17.05
N SER A 169 7.92 16.54 -16.04
CA SER A 169 9.39 16.52 -15.97
C SER A 169 9.93 15.12 -15.71
N ILE A 170 9.27 14.35 -14.83
CA ILE A 170 9.62 12.95 -14.55
C ILE A 170 9.41 12.11 -15.80
N LEU A 171 8.28 12.28 -16.51
CA LEU A 171 8.04 11.58 -17.78
C LEU A 171 9.17 11.84 -18.79
N GLN A 172 9.53 13.11 -19.00
CA GLN A 172 10.61 13.47 -19.92
C GLN A 172 11.96 12.88 -19.49
N GLN A 173 12.26 12.94 -18.20
CA GLN A 173 13.49 12.39 -17.63
C GLN A 173 13.55 10.87 -17.84
N SER A 174 12.50 10.13 -17.50
CA SER A 174 12.43 8.69 -17.68
C SER A 174 12.59 8.28 -19.14
N LEU A 175 11.95 8.98 -20.08
CA LEU A 175 12.15 8.73 -21.51
C LEU A 175 13.61 8.93 -21.95
N SER A 176 14.22 10.04 -21.52
CA SER A 176 15.62 10.37 -21.85
C SER A 176 16.60 9.36 -21.24
N GLN A 177 16.40 9.00 -19.97
CA GLN A 177 17.23 8.04 -19.25
C GLN A 177 17.09 6.63 -19.82
N GLY A 178 15.89 6.22 -20.20
CA GLY A 178 15.67 4.94 -20.89
C GLY A 178 16.42 4.86 -22.22
N GLN A 179 16.37 5.94 -23.01
CA GLN A 179 17.10 6.00 -24.29
C GLN A 179 18.63 6.02 -24.09
N ALA A 180 19.12 6.72 -23.07
CA ALA A 180 20.54 6.72 -22.71
C ALA A 180 21.00 5.34 -22.24
N ALA A 181 20.19 4.63 -21.46
CA ALA A 181 20.48 3.29 -20.97
C ALA A 181 20.59 2.25 -22.09
N ILE A 182 19.78 2.36 -23.17
CA ILE A 182 19.95 1.55 -24.38
C ILE A 182 21.36 1.74 -24.98
N LEU A 183 21.83 2.98 -25.10
CA LEU A 183 23.14 3.30 -25.67
C LEU A 183 24.30 2.85 -24.77
N GLN A 184 24.06 2.74 -23.47
CA GLN A 184 25.00 2.23 -22.49
C GLN A 184 24.93 0.71 -22.33
N GLU A 185 24.16 0.02 -23.18
CA GLU A 185 23.95 -1.44 -23.10
C GLU A 185 23.36 -1.90 -21.75
N ASN A 186 22.72 -1.00 -21.00
CA ASN A 186 22.16 -1.26 -19.68
C ASN A 186 20.67 -1.59 -19.78
N LYS A 187 20.36 -2.84 -20.11
CA LYS A 187 18.98 -3.35 -20.25
C LYS A 187 18.10 -3.13 -19.01
N PRO A 188 18.52 -3.50 -17.78
CA PRO A 188 17.67 -3.31 -16.59
C PRO A 188 17.28 -1.84 -16.39
N LEU A 189 18.24 -0.91 -16.55
CA LEU A 189 17.98 0.51 -16.39
C LEU A 189 17.06 1.04 -17.50
N ALA A 190 17.24 0.58 -18.75
CA ALA A 190 16.38 0.97 -19.86
C ALA A 190 14.93 0.55 -19.62
N ILE A 191 14.72 -0.71 -19.24
CA ILE A 191 13.39 -1.27 -18.93
C ILE A 191 12.73 -0.46 -17.81
N SER A 192 13.41 -0.31 -16.66
CA SER A 192 12.85 0.41 -15.50
C SER A 192 12.44 1.85 -15.82
N ASN A 193 13.22 2.55 -16.64
CA ASN A 193 12.89 3.90 -17.07
C ASN A 193 11.69 3.96 -18.02
N PHE A 194 11.58 3.05 -19.00
CA PHE A 194 10.42 3.03 -19.88
C PHE A 194 9.15 2.54 -19.18
N GLU A 195 9.26 1.61 -18.23
CA GLU A 195 8.15 1.21 -17.36
C GLU A 195 7.68 2.38 -16.49
N THR A 196 8.61 3.19 -15.96
CA THR A 196 8.26 4.42 -15.24
C THR A 196 7.52 5.41 -16.12
N ALA A 197 8.00 5.63 -17.35
CA ALA A 197 7.32 6.50 -18.31
C ALA A 197 5.90 5.98 -18.67
N LEU A 198 5.73 4.65 -18.79
CA LEU A 198 4.42 4.03 -19.05
C LEU A 198 3.49 4.03 -17.83
N ALA A 199 4.03 4.04 -16.62
CA ALA A 199 3.25 4.22 -15.41
C ALA A 199 2.63 5.64 -15.34
N ILE A 200 3.37 6.64 -15.84
CA ILE A 200 2.88 8.03 -15.93
C ILE A 200 1.93 8.21 -17.12
N ASP A 201 2.30 7.71 -18.29
CA ASP A 201 1.50 7.78 -19.51
C ASP A 201 1.50 6.43 -20.23
N GLY A 202 0.47 5.63 -19.96
CA GLY A 202 0.29 4.30 -20.55
C GLY A 202 0.08 4.30 -22.08
N PHE A 203 -0.13 5.47 -22.70
CA PHE A 203 -0.27 5.62 -24.15
C PHE A 203 0.99 6.17 -24.82
N ASN A 204 2.04 6.46 -24.06
CA ASN A 204 3.26 7.05 -24.56
C ASN A 204 3.95 6.17 -25.61
N GLN A 205 3.93 6.59 -26.86
CA GLN A 205 4.48 5.81 -27.98
C GLN A 205 6.00 5.66 -27.89
N LEU A 206 6.70 6.69 -27.41
CA LEU A 206 8.15 6.65 -27.23
C LEU A 206 8.54 5.64 -26.14
N ALA A 207 7.80 5.61 -25.03
CA ALA A 207 8.05 4.63 -23.97
C ALA A 207 7.78 3.19 -24.44
N LYS A 208 6.67 2.96 -25.18
CA LYS A 208 6.36 1.63 -25.74
C LYS A 208 7.44 1.14 -26.70
N ALA A 209 7.86 1.99 -27.63
CA ALA A 209 8.91 1.66 -28.58
C ALA A 209 10.26 1.45 -27.87
N GLY A 210 10.57 2.29 -26.89
CA GLY A 210 11.78 2.18 -26.07
C GLY A 210 11.83 0.89 -25.27
N LEU A 211 10.73 0.51 -24.62
CA LEU A 211 10.62 -0.74 -23.87
C LEU A 211 10.79 -1.96 -24.78
N ASP A 212 10.13 -1.98 -25.93
CA ASP A 212 10.28 -3.05 -26.92
C ASP A 212 11.74 -3.22 -27.37
N ARG A 213 12.45 -2.10 -27.63
CA ARG A 213 13.89 -2.11 -27.92
C ARG A 213 14.71 -2.64 -26.75
N ALA A 214 14.45 -2.16 -25.53
CA ALA A 214 15.18 -2.56 -24.33
C ALA A 214 15.04 -4.08 -24.04
N LEU A 215 13.86 -4.66 -24.28
CA LEU A 215 13.63 -6.10 -24.11
C LEU A 215 14.49 -6.95 -25.05
N LYS A 216 14.74 -6.46 -26.27
CA LYS A 216 15.53 -7.12 -27.32
C LYS A 216 17.04 -6.84 -27.22
N LEU A 217 17.46 -5.94 -26.33
CA LEU A 217 18.80 -5.37 -26.29
C LEU A 217 19.92 -6.42 -26.22
N ASP A 218 19.80 -7.44 -25.37
CA ASP A 218 20.83 -8.50 -25.23
C ASP A 218 21.11 -9.22 -26.57
N LYS A 219 20.06 -9.49 -27.34
CA LYS A 219 20.17 -10.19 -28.64
C LYS A 219 20.87 -9.30 -29.67
N VAL A 220 20.52 -8.02 -29.69
CA VAL A 220 21.11 -7.03 -30.60
C VAL A 220 22.60 -6.84 -30.28
N ILE A 221 22.96 -6.75 -28.99
CA ILE A 221 24.35 -6.67 -28.52
C ILE A 221 25.13 -7.93 -28.92
N ALA A 222 24.58 -9.11 -28.70
CA ALA A 222 25.25 -10.38 -29.02
C ALA A 222 25.60 -10.49 -30.52
N LEU A 223 24.65 -10.15 -31.40
CA LEU A 223 24.84 -10.13 -32.85
C LEU A 223 25.86 -9.07 -33.29
N SER A 224 25.79 -7.88 -32.69
CA SER A 224 26.76 -6.81 -32.98
C SER A 224 28.18 -7.21 -32.57
N ASN A 225 28.33 -7.84 -31.40
CA ASN A 225 29.61 -8.33 -30.92
C ASN A 225 30.13 -9.50 -31.77
N GLN A 226 29.24 -10.34 -32.31
CA GLN A 226 29.61 -11.35 -33.30
C GLN A 226 30.11 -10.70 -34.59
N GLY A 227 29.40 -9.72 -35.14
CA GLY A 227 29.82 -8.98 -36.33
C GLY A 227 31.19 -8.34 -36.18
N LYS A 228 31.46 -7.72 -35.01
CA LYS A 228 32.77 -7.16 -34.66
C LYS A 228 33.89 -8.21 -34.66
N ARG A 229 33.68 -9.37 -34.01
CA ARG A 229 34.69 -10.46 -34.00
C ARG A 229 34.99 -11.00 -35.39
N LEU A 230 33.97 -11.23 -36.21
CA LEU A 230 34.13 -11.72 -37.58
C LEU A 230 34.88 -10.69 -38.45
N ALA A 231 34.63 -9.40 -38.25
CA ALA A 231 35.39 -8.34 -38.92
C ALA A 231 36.88 -8.35 -38.52
N GLU A 232 37.19 -8.56 -37.24
CA GLU A 232 38.58 -8.71 -36.76
C GLU A 232 39.27 -9.92 -37.38
N GLU A 233 38.53 -11.01 -37.62
CA GLU A 233 38.98 -12.24 -38.28
C GLU A 233 39.02 -12.14 -39.81
N ARG A 234 38.55 -11.03 -40.39
CA ARG A 234 38.42 -10.76 -41.84
C ARG A 234 37.39 -11.64 -42.55
N GLU A 235 36.45 -12.20 -41.81
CA GLU A 235 35.27 -12.93 -42.31
C GLU A 235 34.17 -11.91 -42.66
N TRP A 236 34.37 -11.19 -43.77
CA TRP A 236 33.56 -10.02 -44.11
C TRP A 236 32.09 -10.33 -44.42
N ILE A 237 31.81 -11.46 -45.05
CA ILE A 237 30.43 -11.83 -45.43
C ILE A 237 29.63 -12.12 -44.17
N GLU A 238 30.17 -12.97 -43.30
CA GLU A 238 29.59 -13.38 -42.03
C GLU A 238 29.44 -12.19 -41.07
N SER A 239 30.42 -11.27 -41.07
CA SER A 239 30.35 -10.02 -40.31
C SER A 239 29.16 -9.16 -40.73
N ILE A 240 28.98 -8.95 -42.05
CA ILE A 240 27.86 -8.18 -42.59
C ILE A 240 26.53 -8.85 -42.24
N GLU A 241 26.43 -10.17 -42.38
CA GLU A 241 25.22 -10.92 -42.01
C GLU A 241 24.86 -10.75 -40.53
N ALA A 242 25.85 -10.77 -39.63
CA ALA A 242 25.64 -10.57 -38.20
C ALA A 242 25.12 -9.16 -37.87
N PHE A 243 25.69 -8.11 -38.48
CA PHE A 243 25.19 -6.74 -38.31
C PHE A 243 23.79 -6.55 -38.91
N GLN A 244 23.52 -7.12 -40.08
CA GLN A 244 22.17 -7.10 -40.69
C GLN A 244 21.14 -7.80 -39.80
N ALA A 245 21.51 -8.91 -39.17
CA ALA A 245 20.65 -9.59 -38.21
C ALA A 245 20.36 -8.74 -36.96
N ALA A 246 21.34 -7.95 -36.49
CA ALA A 246 21.13 -7.00 -35.40
C ALA A 246 20.14 -5.89 -35.81
N LEU A 247 20.33 -5.30 -36.99
CA LEU A 247 19.45 -4.25 -37.54
C LEU A 247 18.04 -4.74 -37.88
N ALA A 248 17.87 -6.03 -38.20
CA ALA A 248 16.56 -6.63 -38.38
C ALA A 248 15.74 -6.70 -37.07
N ILE A 249 16.41 -6.67 -35.92
CA ILE A 249 15.77 -6.68 -34.59
C ILE A 249 15.55 -5.25 -34.09
N ASP A 250 16.55 -4.39 -34.24
CA ASP A 250 16.48 -2.96 -33.93
C ASP A 250 17.14 -2.16 -35.06
N SER A 251 16.31 -1.62 -35.95
CA SER A 251 16.77 -0.83 -37.10
C SER A 251 17.50 0.45 -36.71
N ASN A 252 17.36 0.89 -35.45
CA ASN A 252 17.96 2.11 -34.91
C ASN A 252 19.17 1.80 -34.00
N TRP A 253 19.71 0.58 -34.07
CA TRP A 253 20.87 0.18 -33.29
C TRP A 253 22.17 0.77 -33.85
N LYS A 254 22.64 1.86 -33.23
CA LYS A 254 23.82 2.61 -33.70
C LYS A 254 25.08 1.77 -33.85
N PRO A 255 25.46 0.87 -32.92
CA PRO A 255 26.66 0.07 -33.06
C PRO A 255 26.69 -0.93 -34.23
N ALA A 256 25.58 -1.15 -34.94
CA ALA A 256 25.56 -1.93 -36.19
C ALA A 256 25.47 -1.06 -37.46
N LEU A 257 25.37 0.27 -37.30
CA LEU A 257 25.37 1.24 -38.40
C LEU A 257 26.75 1.88 -38.65
N GLU A 258 27.67 1.73 -37.71
CA GLU A 258 29.06 2.23 -37.72
C GLU A 258 30.02 1.14 -38.20
#